data_AF-A0A1B6VGW0-F1
#
_entry.id   AF-A0A1B6VGW0-F1
#
_cell.length_a   1.000
_cell.length_b   1.000
_cell.length_c   1.000
_cell.angle_alpha   90.00
_cell.angle_beta   90.00
_cell.angle_gamma   90.00
#
_symmetry.space_group_name_H-M   'P 1'
#
loop_
_entity.id
_entity.type
_entity.pdbx_description
1 polymer ?
#
loop_
_entity_poly.entity_id
_entity_poly.type
_entity_poly.pdbx_seq_one_letter_code
_entity_poly.pdbx_strand_id
1 'polypeptide(L)'
;MRAIGYQTPLSIENPASLQDIDLPKPVPTGRDLLVEIRAVSVNPVDTKVRSSATPEAGQWRVLGWEHIGLTGDYLWGEIEQPRDDFRPLRLQSGF
;
A
#
# COMPACT_ATOMS: atom_id res chain seq x y z
N MET A 1 -1.25 -11.22 -3.11
CA MET A 1 -1.85 -10.16 -2.30
C MET A 1 -2.91 -9.48 -3.14
N ARG A 2 -4.05 -9.16 -2.53
CA ARG A 2 -5.11 -8.40 -3.19
C ARG A 2 -4.69 -6.93 -3.29
N ALA A 3 -5.00 -6.30 -4.42
CA ALA A 3 -4.76 -4.89 -4.66
C ALA A 3 -5.86 -4.30 -5.56
N ILE A 4 -5.92 -2.98 -5.64
CA ILE A 4 -6.74 -2.25 -6.61
C ILE A 4 -5.78 -1.55 -7.57
N GLY A 5 -5.97 -1.71 -8.87
CA GLY A 5 -5.10 -1.11 -9.88
C GLY A 5 -5.76 -0.90 -11.23
N TYR A 6 -4.97 -0.37 -12.17
CA TYR A 6 -5.39 -0.16 -13.56
C TYR A 6 -4.24 -0.40 -14.54
N GLN A 7 -4.58 -0.73 -15.80
CA GLN A 7 -3.61 -0.87 -16.90
C GLN A 7 -3.68 0.28 -17.90
N THR A 8 -4.82 0.95 -18.00
CA THR A 8 -5.04 2.09 -18.90
C THR A 8 -5.71 3.23 -18.14
N PRO A 9 -5.24 4.48 -18.24
CA PRO A 9 -5.95 5.63 -17.71
C PRO A 9 -7.31 5.78 -18.39
N LEU A 10 -8.39 5.64 -17.63
CA LEU A 10 -9.76 5.76 -18.12
C LEU A 10 -10.53 6.79 -17.28
N SER A 11 -11.64 7.28 -17.82
CA SER A 11 -12.62 8.03 -17.03
C SER A 11 -13.03 7.20 -15.81
N ILE A 12 -13.24 7.84 -14.66
CA ILE A 12 -13.62 7.14 -13.42
C ILE A 12 -14.99 6.44 -13.53
N GLU A 13 -15.85 6.92 -14.43
CA GLU A 13 -17.14 6.29 -14.75
C GLU A 13 -16.99 4.98 -15.52
N ASN A 14 -15.80 4.70 -16.07
CA ASN A 14 -15.53 3.43 -16.72
C ASN A 14 -15.27 2.36 -15.65
N PRO A 15 -16.00 1.23 -15.65
CA PRO A 15 -15.81 0.18 -14.64
C PRO A 15 -14.43 -0.48 -14.68
N ALA A 16 -13.67 -0.35 -15.77
CA ALA A 16 -12.30 -0.84 -15.87
C ALA A 16 -11.24 0.18 -15.37
N SER A 17 -11.66 1.36 -14.90
CA SER A 17 -10.77 2.44 -14.43
C SER A 17 -10.02 2.11 -13.14
N LEU A 18 -10.58 1.21 -12.32
CA LEU A 18 -9.97 0.58 -11.16
C LEU A 18 -10.53 -0.84 -11.05
N GLN A 19 -9.66 -1.82 -10.88
CA GLN A 19 -10.02 -3.24 -10.83
C GLN A 19 -9.39 -3.91 -9.62
N ASP A 20 -10.13 -4.81 -8.99
CA ASP A 20 -9.59 -5.75 -8.01
C ASP A 20 -8.68 -6.75 -8.73
N ILE A 21 -7.46 -6.90 -8.24
CA ILE A 21 -6.42 -7.75 -8.83
C ILE A 21 -5.67 -8.54 -7.77
N ASP A 22 -5.12 -9.68 -8.18
CA ASP A 22 -4.17 -10.45 -7.39
C ASP A 22 -2.76 -10.28 -7.94
N LEU A 23 -1.84 -9.87 -7.08
CA LEU A 23 -0.41 -9.71 -7.38
C LEU A 23 0.44 -10.63 -6.50
N PRO A 24 1.65 -11.01 -6.90
CA PRO A 24 2.60 -11.66 -5.98
C PRO A 24 2.82 -10.80 -4.73
N LYS A 25 2.98 -11.44 -3.56
CA LYS A 25 3.35 -10.72 -2.34
C LYS A 25 4.80 -10.26 -2.48
N PRO A 26 5.11 -8.96 -2.32
CA PRO A 26 6.47 -8.48 -2.43
C PRO A 26 7.32 -8.96 -1.24
N VAL A 27 8.62 -9.11 -1.48
CA VAL A 27 9.62 -9.43 -0.45
C VAL A 27 10.46 -8.16 -0.23
N PRO A 28 10.47 -7.58 0.98
CA PRO A 28 11.25 -6.38 1.26
C PRO A 28 12.75 -6.70 1.20
N THR A 29 13.56 -5.75 0.73
CA THR A 29 15.02 -5.88 0.69
C THR A 29 15.70 -4.63 1.26
N GLY A 30 16.95 -4.75 1.72
CA GLY A 30 17.71 -3.60 2.20
C GLY A 30 17.02 -2.83 3.33
N ARG A 31 16.53 -1.63 3.04
CA ARG A 31 15.87 -0.73 4.00
C ARG A 31 14.34 -0.65 3.83
N ASP A 32 13.76 -1.55 3.05
CA ASP A 32 12.32 -1.57 2.80
C ASP A 32 11.55 -2.17 3.98
N LEU A 33 10.33 -1.67 4.20
CA LEU A 33 9.35 -2.28 5.09
C LEU A 33 8.17 -2.80 4.27
N LEU A 34 7.90 -4.10 4.38
CA LEU A 34 6.62 -4.72 4.08
C LEU A 34 5.61 -4.47 5.22
N VAL A 35 4.55 -3.74 4.89
CA VAL A 35 3.48 -3.33 5.80
C VAL A 35 2.18 -4.03 5.43
N GLU A 36 1.46 -4.57 6.42
CA GLU A 36 0.08 -5.05 6.26
C GLU A 36 -0.87 -3.85 6.36
N ILE A 37 -1.34 -3.38 5.21
CA ILE A 37 -2.22 -2.22 5.10
C ILE A 37 -3.59 -2.50 5.73
N ARG A 38 -4.04 -1.61 6.62
CA ARG A 38 -5.36 -1.67 7.29
C ARG A 38 -6.34 -0.65 6.72
N ALA A 39 -5.85 0.53 6.36
CA ALA A 39 -6.63 1.54 5.65
C ALA A 39 -5.73 2.44 4.80
N VAL A 40 -6.35 3.11 3.85
CA VAL A 40 -5.74 4.11 2.95
C VAL A 40 -6.66 5.31 2.85
N SER A 41 -6.12 6.46 2.45
CA SER A 41 -6.90 7.63 2.06
C SER A 41 -6.84 7.83 0.54
N VAL A 42 -7.73 8.68 0.01
CA VAL A 42 -7.69 9.12 -1.38
C VAL A 42 -7.41 10.61 -1.40
N ASN A 43 -6.34 11.01 -2.09
CA ASN A 43 -5.87 12.38 -2.19
C ASN A 43 -5.98 12.90 -3.65
N PRO A 44 -5.90 14.23 -3.87
CA PRO A 44 -5.91 14.78 -5.23
C PRO A 44 -4.77 14.26 -6.14
N VAL A 45 -3.66 13.78 -5.58
CA VAL A 45 -2.59 13.16 -6.39
C VAL A 45 -3.04 11.83 -6.99
N ASP A 46 -3.83 11.03 -6.26
CA ASP A 46 -4.34 9.74 -6.74
C ASP A 46 -5.17 9.94 -8.00
N THR A 47 -6.05 10.95 -8.00
CA THR A 47 -6.92 11.23 -9.16
C THR A 47 -6.14 11.74 -10.36
N LYS A 48 -5.14 12.61 -10.15
CA LYS A 48 -4.26 13.15 -11.20
C LYS A 48 -3.40 12.07 -11.85
N VAL A 49 -2.83 11.17 -11.03
CA VAL A 49 -2.00 10.08 -11.54
C VAL A 49 -2.87 9.06 -12.26
N ARG A 50 -3.99 8.63 -11.67
CA ARG A 50 -4.94 7.70 -12.30
C ARG A 50 -5.37 8.19 -13.69
N SER A 51 -5.64 9.48 -13.85
CA SER A 51 -6.15 10.03 -15.10
C SER A 51 -5.11 10.20 -16.21
N SER A 52 -3.81 10.04 -15.92
CA SER A 52 -2.75 10.41 -16.88
C SER A 52 -1.60 9.41 -17.00
N ALA A 53 -1.23 8.71 -15.93
CA ALA A 53 -0.05 7.85 -15.93
C ALA A 53 -0.36 6.47 -16.49
N THR A 54 0.25 6.12 -17.61
CA THR A 54 0.13 4.79 -18.23
C THR A 54 1.24 3.88 -17.67
N PRO A 55 0.92 2.71 -17.08
CA PRO A 55 1.94 1.70 -16.76
C PRO A 55 2.57 1.11 -18.02
N GLU A 56 3.66 0.37 -17.86
CA GLU A 56 4.24 -0.42 -18.95
C GLU A 56 3.23 -1.45 -19.49
N ALA A 57 3.37 -1.82 -20.76
CA ALA A 57 2.44 -2.73 -21.41
C ALA A 57 2.32 -4.07 -20.65
N GLY A 58 1.08 -4.43 -20.30
CA GLY A 58 0.78 -5.65 -19.53
C GLY A 58 0.97 -5.51 -18.01
N GLN A 59 1.48 -4.38 -17.51
CA GLN A 59 1.66 -4.14 -16.07
C GLN A 59 0.43 -3.47 -15.46
N TRP A 60 0.25 -3.69 -14.15
CA TRP A 60 -0.73 -3.00 -13.33
C TRP A 60 -0.09 -1.83 -12.59
N ARG A 61 -0.78 -0.70 -12.54
CA ARG A 61 -0.43 0.40 -11.63
C ARG A 61 -1.33 0.35 -10.41
N VAL A 62 -0.72 0.22 -9.23
CA VAL A 62 -1.37 0.37 -7.92
C VAL A 62 -1.12 1.80 -7.43
N LEU A 63 -2.16 2.46 -6.91
CA LEU A 63 -2.12 3.83 -6.38
C LEU A 63 -2.10 3.83 -4.84
N GLY A 64 -2.14 5.02 -4.23
CA GLY A 64 -2.11 5.21 -2.78
C GLY A 64 -0.79 5.81 -2.31
N TRP A 65 -0.83 7.05 -1.82
CA TRP A 65 0.31 7.75 -1.23
C TRP A 65 0.25 7.80 0.30
N GLU A 66 -0.85 7.33 0.88
CA GLU A 66 -1.10 7.37 2.31
C GLU A 66 -1.70 6.05 2.76
N HIS A 67 -1.21 5.54 3.90
CA HIS A 67 -1.69 4.32 4.49
C HIS A 67 -1.48 4.33 6.00
N ILE A 68 -2.28 3.51 6.69
CA ILE A 68 -2.00 3.03 8.03
C ILE A 68 -2.00 1.50 7.98
N GLY A 69 -1.05 0.89 8.69
CA GLY A 69 -0.90 -0.55 8.66
C GLY A 69 -0.17 -1.08 9.88
N LEU A 70 -0.22 -2.40 10.02
CA LEU A 70 0.65 -3.10 10.96
C LEU A 70 1.93 -3.47 10.22
N THR A 71 3.06 -3.16 10.84
CA THR A 71 4.35 -3.68 10.40
C THR A 71 4.48 -5.09 10.98
N GLY A 72 4.67 -6.10 10.13
CA GLY A 72 4.74 -7.52 10.55
C GLY A 72 5.97 -7.86 11.40
N ASP A 73 6.30 -9.15 11.52
CA ASP A 73 7.45 -9.69 12.27
C ASP A 73 8.81 -9.17 11.75
N TYR A 74 9.14 -7.92 12.03
CA TYR A 74 10.52 -7.47 12.01
C TYR A 74 11.11 -7.78 13.37
N LEU A 75 12.20 -8.54 13.34
CA LEU A 75 13.21 -8.45 14.38
C LEU A 75 13.64 -6.97 14.43
N TRP A 76 13.07 -6.22 15.36
CA TRP A 76 13.59 -4.93 15.84
C TRP A 76 15.04 -5.03 16.39
N GLY A 77 15.78 -6.09 16.04
CA GLY A 77 17.12 -6.41 16.53
C GLY A 77 18.24 -5.68 15.80
N GLU A 78 17.99 -5.05 14.64
CA GLU A 78 19.03 -4.33 13.87
C GLU A 78 18.76 -2.83 13.66
N ILE A 79 17.57 -2.34 13.99
CA ILE A 79 17.27 -0.90 14.00
C ILE A 79 17.17 -0.50 15.46
N GLU A 80 18.02 0.44 15.90
CA GLU A 80 17.94 1.09 17.21
C GLU A 80 16.46 1.44 17.46
N GLN A 81 15.85 0.85 18.48
CA GLN A 81 14.43 1.08 18.76
C GLN A 81 14.17 2.59 18.82
N PRO A 82 13.03 3.09 18.30
CA PRO A 82 12.67 4.49 18.46
C PRO A 82 12.71 4.80 19.95
N ARG A 83 13.61 5.71 20.36
CA ARG A 83 13.79 6.12 21.76
C ARG A 83 12.44 6.44 22.36
N ASP A 84 12.05 5.70 23.40
CA ASP A 84 11.01 5.84 24.43
C ASP A 84 9.61 6.44 24.11
N ASP A 85 9.36 6.96 22.90
CA ASP A 85 8.17 7.76 22.58
C ASP A 85 7.16 7.01 21.70
N PHE A 86 7.55 5.89 21.09
CA PHE A 86 6.65 5.05 20.32
C PHE A 86 6.25 3.81 21.12
N ARG A 87 5.18 3.92 21.90
CA ARG A 87 4.44 2.74 22.37
C ARG A 87 3.49 2.30 21.26
N PRO A 88 3.73 1.18 20.54
CA PRO A 88 2.70 0.62 19.69
C PRO A 88 1.49 0.33 20.58
N LEU A 89 0.35 0.95 20.25
CA LEU A 89 -0.94 0.67 20.87
C LEU A 89 -1.34 -0.76 20.49
N ARG A 90 -0.75 -1.75 21.15
CA ARG A 90 -1.35 -3.07 21.29
C ARG A 90 -2.56 -2.88 22.20
N LEU A 91 -3.72 -2.64 21.60
CA LEU A 91 -4.97 -2.91 22.28
C LEU A 91 -4.96 -4.40 22.61
N GLN A 92 -5.15 -4.67 23.90
CA GLN A 92 -5.19 -6.00 24.49
C GLN A 92 -6.05 -6.93 23.62
N SER A 93 -5.49 -8.08 23.27
CA SER A 93 -6.20 -9.17 22.61
C SER A 93 -7.31 -9.65 23.54
N GLY A 94 -8.56 -9.45 23.12
CA GLY A 94 -9.76 -9.84 23.83
C GLY A 94 -10.96 -9.89 22.90
N PHE A 95 -10.92 -10.84 21.95
CA PHE A 95 -12.08 -11.48 21.33
C PHE A 95 -11.77 -12.97 21.24
#